data_AF-A0A9J6DM25-F1
#
_entry.id   AF-A0A9J6DM25-F1
#
_cell.length_a   1.000
_cell.length_b   1.000
_cell.length_c   1.000
_cell.angle_alpha   90.00
_cell.angle_beta   90.00
_cell.angle_gamma   90.00
#
_symmetry.space_group_name_H-M   'P 1'
#
loop_
_entity.id
_entity.type
_entity.pdbx_description
1 polymer ?
#
loop_
_entity_poly.entity_id
_entity_poly.type
_entity_poly.pdbx_seq_one_letter_code
_entity_poly.pdbx_strand_id
1 'polypeptide(L)'
;MREAGVRERFLVGSLCDVVNPRTALTECKDLSGVVVDSRNMKNVRRFCSALRVLPSCTYVTSLSLGVAKRLFHRKVVNGLIAQYIASTMILRELTLTVPIPSIMWDPVFCGESALVRALSLNKSIRRLHIEGINFNESEAQVLCETLQSTRTLCYFYHHRDPWLSTTSLLQKLSPNFSSNYTILGLKGPTLQDANHDGFIVDDVVHRNVSLVARAAHFVTGTRHRYLAAAAELVKFNPGLVESVQKLSSINEDEVLSRIKSSLKSFSELDDFMCLAGVVKYGVSCHRRDDAQKHLVDIGRDCWLIIRQFLRVGDILDEP
;
A
#
# COMPACT_ATOMS: atom_id res chain seq x y z
N MET A 1 11.44 19.63 14.62
CA MET A 1 12.72 18.96 14.32
C MET A 1 12.58 18.27 12.98
N ARG A 2 13.53 18.50 12.06
CA ARG A 2 13.65 17.76 10.79
C ARG A 2 14.37 16.46 11.11
N GLU A 3 13.67 15.34 11.07
CA GLU A 3 14.31 14.02 11.03
C GLU A 3 14.22 13.45 9.62
N ALA A 4 15.26 12.68 9.30
CA ALA A 4 15.75 12.38 7.98
C ALA A 4 14.76 11.65 7.06
N GLY A 5 14.86 11.96 5.77
CA GLY A 5 14.62 10.94 4.74
C GLY A 5 13.32 10.98 3.95
N VAL A 6 12.70 12.14 3.72
CA VAL A 6 11.72 12.29 2.63
C VAL A 6 11.93 13.63 1.93
N ARG A 7 12.63 13.60 0.79
CA ARG A 7 12.68 14.72 -0.15
C ARG A 7 11.35 14.77 -0.90
N GLU A 8 10.41 15.56 -0.40
CA GLU A 8 9.45 16.38 -1.17
C GLU A 8 8.67 17.25 -0.17
N ARG A 9 8.08 18.34 -0.66
CA ARG A 9 7.63 19.48 0.15
C ARG A 9 6.42 19.12 1.02
N PHE A 10 6.64 18.52 2.19
CA PHE A 10 5.61 18.37 3.22
C PHE A 10 5.71 19.53 4.21
N LEU A 11 4.81 20.52 4.10
CA LEU A 11 4.52 21.37 5.25
C LEU A 11 3.77 20.49 6.25
N VAL A 12 4.51 19.97 7.23
CA VAL A 12 3.93 19.23 8.34
C VAL A 12 3.42 20.23 9.36
N GLY A 13 2.11 20.46 9.38
CA GLY A 13 1.47 21.29 10.40
C GLY A 13 1.37 20.51 11.70
N SER A 14 2.12 20.93 12.74
CA SER A 14 1.88 20.44 14.10
C SER A 14 0.75 21.23 14.72
N LEU A 15 -0.40 20.60 14.96
CA LEU A 15 -1.54 21.25 15.60
C LEU A 15 -1.38 21.39 17.13
N CYS A 16 -0.29 20.89 17.70
CA CYS A 16 -0.06 20.87 19.15
C CYS A 16 -0.09 22.28 19.78
N ASP A 17 0.33 23.29 19.01
CA ASP A 17 0.51 24.68 19.48
C ASP A 17 -0.44 25.68 18.80
N VAL A 18 -1.32 25.21 17.90
CA VAL A 18 -2.20 26.08 17.13
C VAL A 18 -3.42 26.49 17.96
N VAL A 19 -3.59 27.80 18.17
CA VAL A 19 -4.69 28.38 18.96
C VAL A 19 -6.07 28.03 18.38
N ASN A 20 -6.18 28.00 17.04
CA ASN A 20 -7.39 27.61 16.32
C ASN A 20 -7.07 26.55 15.23
N PRO A 21 -7.20 25.24 15.54
CA PRO A 21 -6.90 24.18 14.59
C PRO A 21 -7.83 24.19 13.38
N ARG A 22 -9.04 24.78 13.49
CA ARG A 22 -9.96 24.92 12.36
C ARG A 22 -9.37 25.84 11.30
N THR A 23 -8.97 27.05 11.69
CA THR A 23 -8.36 28.05 10.80
C THR A 23 -7.13 27.49 10.08
N ALA A 24 -6.20 26.86 10.83
CA ALA A 24 -5.00 26.29 10.23
C ALA A 24 -5.28 25.16 9.23
N LEU A 25 -6.26 24.30 9.52
CA LEU A 25 -6.66 23.18 8.66
C LEU A 25 -7.61 23.57 7.52
N THR A 26 -8.21 24.76 7.52
CA THR A 26 -9.10 25.19 6.43
C THR A 26 -8.47 26.20 5.50
N GLU A 27 -7.50 26.99 5.98
CA GLU A 27 -6.91 28.09 5.21
C GLU A 27 -5.60 27.71 4.53
N CYS A 28 -4.86 26.73 5.07
CA CYS A 28 -3.57 26.32 4.52
C CYS A 28 -3.70 25.08 3.62
N LYS A 29 -4.01 25.33 2.34
CA LYS A 29 -4.18 24.27 1.31
C LYS A 29 -2.88 23.56 0.91
N ASP A 30 -1.73 24.10 1.30
CA ASP A 30 -0.40 23.51 1.01
C ASP A 30 0.01 22.44 2.04
N LEU A 31 -0.79 22.20 3.08
CA LEU A 31 -0.53 21.20 4.13
C LEU A 31 -0.83 19.78 3.64
N SER A 32 0.14 19.11 3.04
CA SER A 32 0.02 17.68 2.66
C SER A 32 0.16 16.71 3.85
N GLY A 33 0.73 17.17 4.97
CA GLY A 33 0.96 16.38 6.18
C GLY A 33 0.47 17.08 7.46
N VAL A 34 -0.20 16.34 8.34
CA VAL A 34 -0.72 16.88 9.60
C VAL A 34 -0.31 16.00 10.78
N VAL A 35 0.16 16.62 11.86
CA VAL A 35 0.42 15.95 13.14
C VAL A 35 -0.55 16.50 14.18
N VAL A 36 -1.33 15.61 14.79
CA VAL A 36 -2.26 15.95 15.87
C VAL A 36 -1.91 15.13 17.10
N ASP A 37 -1.30 15.77 18.09
CA ASP A 37 -0.86 15.09 19.31
C ASP A 37 -1.61 15.58 20.55
N SER A 38 -2.47 14.73 21.08
CA SER A 38 -3.19 14.98 22.33
C SER A 38 -2.32 14.87 23.59
N ARG A 39 -1.12 14.28 23.52
CA ARG A 39 -0.18 14.23 24.66
C ARG A 39 0.29 15.64 25.05
N ASN A 40 0.43 16.51 24.05
CA ASN A 40 0.90 17.87 24.22
C ASN A 40 -0.27 18.88 24.29
N MET A 41 -1.47 18.49 23.86
CA MET A 41 -2.66 19.34 23.98
C MET A 41 -3.25 19.30 25.39
N LYS A 42 -3.05 20.37 26.16
CA LYS A 42 -3.69 20.57 27.49
C LYS A 42 -5.23 20.55 27.46
N ASN A 43 -5.87 20.62 26.28
CA ASN A 43 -7.31 20.73 26.13
C ASN A 43 -7.89 19.69 25.14
N VAL A 44 -8.55 18.67 25.68
CA VAL A 44 -9.27 17.62 24.93
C VAL A 44 -10.26 18.19 23.90
N ARG A 45 -10.89 19.34 24.19
CA ARG A 45 -11.83 19.97 23.25
C ARG A 45 -11.15 20.41 21.96
N ARG A 46 -9.89 20.85 22.03
CA ARG A 46 -9.11 21.23 20.83
C ARG A 46 -8.78 20.01 19.98
N PHE A 47 -8.39 18.90 20.61
CA PHE A 47 -8.15 17.64 19.92
C PHE A 47 -9.41 17.15 19.18
N CYS A 48 -10.56 17.09 19.87
CA CYS A 48 -11.82 16.72 19.24
C CYS A 48 -12.24 17.70 18.14
N SER A 49 -11.96 19.00 18.31
CA SER A 49 -12.24 20.01 17.27
C SER A 49 -11.38 19.78 16.03
N ALA A 50 -10.10 19.46 16.19
CA ALA A 50 -9.21 19.15 15.07
C ALA A 50 -9.72 17.91 14.31
N LEU A 51 -10.03 16.81 15.03
CA LEU A 51 -10.56 15.59 14.42
C LEU A 51 -11.86 15.83 13.62
N ARG A 52 -12.73 16.74 14.07
CA ARG A 52 -13.96 17.08 13.34
C ARG A 52 -13.73 17.88 12.06
N VAL A 53 -12.60 18.57 11.95
CA VAL A 53 -12.26 19.39 10.77
C VAL A 53 -11.51 18.56 9.72
N LEU A 54 -10.79 17.51 10.13
CA LEU A 54 -10.03 16.65 9.23
C LEU A 54 -10.84 16.14 8.02
N PRO A 55 -12.11 15.69 8.13
CA PRO A 55 -12.89 15.27 6.98
C PRO A 55 -13.10 16.36 5.91
N SER A 56 -13.03 17.65 6.28
CA SER A 56 -13.14 18.78 5.35
C SER A 56 -11.82 19.07 4.62
N CYS A 57 -10.71 18.48 5.04
CA CYS A 57 -9.38 18.74 4.49
C CYS A 57 -9.12 17.79 3.31
N THR A 58 -9.44 18.22 2.08
CA THR A 58 -9.36 17.37 0.88
C THR A 58 -7.95 17.20 0.29
N TYR A 59 -6.93 17.71 0.98
CA TYR A 59 -5.54 17.74 0.53
C TYR A 59 -4.57 17.04 1.49
N VAL A 60 -5.03 16.61 2.67
CA VAL A 60 -4.18 15.96 3.68
C VAL A 60 -3.96 14.50 3.30
N THR A 61 -2.75 14.19 2.81
CA THR A 61 -2.37 12.85 2.39
C THR A 61 -1.60 12.07 3.45
N SER A 62 -1.03 12.75 4.44
CA SER A 62 -0.29 12.11 5.55
C SER A 62 -0.82 12.62 6.90
N LEU A 63 -1.19 11.70 7.79
CA LEU A 63 -1.70 12.02 9.12
C LEU A 63 -0.96 11.22 10.19
N SER A 64 -0.44 11.92 11.19
CA SER A 64 0.10 11.32 12.41
C SER A 64 -0.73 11.75 13.62
N LEU A 65 -1.28 10.77 14.33
CA LEU A 65 -2.12 10.94 15.51
C LEU A 65 -1.42 10.38 16.75
N GLY A 66 -1.05 11.27 17.68
CA GLY A 66 -0.65 10.90 19.03
C GLY A 66 -1.86 10.97 19.96
N VAL A 67 -2.40 9.84 20.41
CA VAL A 67 -3.62 9.82 21.23
C VAL A 67 -3.33 9.29 22.63
N ALA A 68 -3.49 10.13 23.65
CA ALA A 68 -3.36 9.69 25.03
C ALA A 68 -4.34 8.53 25.30
N LYS A 69 -3.87 7.45 25.92
CA LYS A 69 -4.66 6.21 26.18
C LYS A 69 -6.06 6.48 26.72
N ARG A 70 -6.17 7.37 27.73
CA ARG A 70 -7.45 7.76 28.34
C ARG A 70 -8.44 8.42 27.37
N LEU A 71 -7.94 9.12 26.36
CA LEU A 71 -8.78 9.76 25.34
C LEU A 71 -9.15 8.79 24.23
N PHE A 72 -8.21 7.92 23.84
CA PHE A 72 -8.43 6.94 22.79
C PHE A 72 -9.60 6.01 23.11
N HIS A 73 -9.73 5.58 24.37
CA HIS A 73 -10.86 4.74 24.81
C HIS A 73 -12.20 5.48 24.92
N ARG A 74 -12.25 6.81 24.73
CA ARG A 74 -13.54 7.52 24.70
C ARG A 74 -14.22 7.25 23.36
N LYS A 75 -15.43 6.68 23.41
CA LYS A 75 -16.27 6.39 22.22
C LYS A 75 -16.33 7.56 21.23
N VAL A 76 -16.44 8.79 21.72
CA VAL A 76 -16.47 9.99 20.86
C VAL A 76 -15.18 10.17 20.08
N VAL A 77 -14.02 10.00 20.72
CA VAL A 77 -12.72 10.20 20.08
C VAL A 77 -12.43 9.07 19.09
N ASN A 78 -12.60 7.82 19.54
CA ASN A 78 -12.42 6.65 18.67
C ASN A 78 -13.37 6.70 17.46
N GLY A 79 -14.64 7.08 17.67
CA GLY A 79 -15.62 7.25 16.61
C GLY A 79 -15.24 8.33 15.60
N LEU A 80 -14.69 9.47 16.04
CA LEU A 80 -14.21 10.51 15.12
C LEU A 80 -13.01 10.04 14.28
N ILE A 81 -12.06 9.32 14.89
CA ILE A 81 -10.90 8.76 14.17
C ILE A 81 -11.38 7.73 13.15
N ALA A 82 -12.21 6.78 13.57
CA ALA A 82 -12.77 5.75 12.71
C ALA A 82 -13.60 6.34 11.56
N GLN A 83 -14.45 7.33 11.83
CA GLN A 83 -15.24 8.01 10.80
C GLN A 83 -14.36 8.70 9.77
N TYR A 84 -13.28 9.36 10.20
CA TYR A 84 -12.35 10.01 9.27
C TYR A 84 -11.63 8.98 8.40
N ILE A 85 -11.07 7.92 9.00
CA ILE A 85 -10.39 6.84 8.26
C ILE A 85 -11.33 6.18 7.25
N ALA A 86 -12.56 5.90 7.63
CA ALA A 86 -13.53 5.24 6.73
C ALA A 86 -13.97 6.13 5.56
N SER A 87 -14.01 7.46 5.73
CA SER A 87 -14.53 8.40 4.73
C SER A 87 -13.47 9.02 3.82
N THR A 88 -12.20 9.02 4.22
CA THR A 88 -11.13 9.63 3.43
C THR A 88 -10.75 8.78 2.22
N MET A 89 -10.65 9.42 1.05
CA MET A 89 -10.24 8.80 -0.22
C MET A 89 -8.83 9.24 -0.65
N ILE A 90 -8.23 10.16 0.10
CA ILE A 90 -6.96 10.82 -0.24
C ILE A 90 -5.83 10.43 0.71
N LEU A 91 -6.16 9.98 1.93
CA LEU A 91 -5.15 9.67 2.94
C LEU A 91 -4.30 8.49 2.48
N ARG A 92 -3.00 8.72 2.34
CA ARG A 92 -2.01 7.74 1.88
C ARG A 92 -1.19 7.20 3.05
N GLU A 93 -0.96 8.00 4.07
CA GLU A 93 -0.16 7.61 5.23
C GLU A 93 -0.92 7.89 6.52
N LEU A 94 -1.00 6.89 7.37
CA LEU A 94 -1.58 7.00 8.70
C LEU A 94 -0.62 6.44 9.73
N THR A 95 -0.25 7.27 10.71
CA THR A 95 0.42 6.84 11.94
C THR A 95 -0.52 7.09 13.11
N LEU A 96 -0.79 6.06 13.89
CA LEU A 96 -1.62 6.13 15.09
C LEU A 96 -0.83 5.57 16.28
N THR A 97 -0.44 6.46 17.19
CA THR A 97 0.35 6.12 18.37
C THR A 97 -0.48 6.35 19.63
N VAL A 98 -0.70 5.29 20.40
CA VAL A 98 -1.34 5.33 21.71
C VAL A 98 -0.30 4.98 22.76
N PRO A 99 0.21 5.96 23.55
CA PRO A 99 1.28 5.68 24.51
C PRO A 99 0.80 4.73 25.60
N ILE A 100 1.60 3.70 25.86
CA ILE A 100 1.43 2.81 27.00
C ILE A 100 2.26 3.37 28.18
N PRO A 101 1.70 3.52 29.40
CA PRO A 101 2.50 3.89 30.56
C PRO A 101 3.55 2.81 30.84
N SER A 102 4.79 3.20 31.10
CA SER A 102 5.95 2.30 31.20
C SER A 102 5.92 1.27 32.35
N ILE A 103 4.85 1.21 33.14
CA ILE A 103 4.81 0.51 34.44
C ILE A 103 3.62 -0.46 34.58
N MET A 104 2.75 -0.63 33.58
CA MET A 104 1.61 -1.56 33.71
C MET A 104 1.49 -2.53 32.54
N TRP A 105 1.75 -3.79 32.85
CA TRP A 105 1.27 -4.99 32.16
C TRP A 105 -0.24 -5.16 32.38
N ASP A 106 -1.03 -4.12 32.10
CA ASP A 106 -2.48 -4.24 32.16
C ASP A 106 -2.99 -4.39 30.72
N PRO A 107 -3.23 -5.64 30.26
CA PRO A 107 -3.80 -5.92 28.95
C PRO A 107 -5.29 -5.56 28.99
N VAL A 108 -5.58 -4.26 29.08
CA VAL A 108 -6.95 -3.78 28.90
C VAL A 108 -7.24 -3.86 27.40
N PHE A 109 -7.69 -5.04 26.96
CA PHE A 109 -8.32 -5.23 25.67
C PHE A 109 -9.54 -4.32 25.61
N CYS A 110 -9.46 -3.27 24.81
CA CYS A 110 -10.58 -2.38 24.57
C CYS A 110 -11.08 -2.67 23.17
N GLY A 111 -12.37 -3.01 23.03
CA GLY A 111 -13.01 -3.19 21.74
C GLY A 111 -12.89 -1.92 20.90
N GLU A 112 -11.98 -1.96 19.95
CA GLU A 112 -11.70 -0.91 18.97
C GLU A 112 -12.21 -1.32 17.60
N SER A 113 -13.25 -2.15 17.60
CA SER A 113 -13.95 -2.67 16.42
C SER A 113 -14.31 -1.57 15.41
N ALA A 114 -14.60 -0.35 15.88
CA ALA A 114 -14.84 0.80 15.00
C ALA A 114 -13.59 1.21 14.20
N LEU A 115 -12.40 1.20 14.81
CA LEU A 115 -11.14 1.49 14.13
C LEU A 115 -10.81 0.41 13.10
N VAL A 116 -10.87 -0.86 13.49
CA VAL A 116 -10.56 -1.99 12.60
C VAL A 116 -11.53 -2.04 11.42
N ARG A 117 -12.82 -1.82 11.69
CA ARG A 117 -13.84 -1.69 10.64
C ARG A 117 -13.58 -0.49 9.73
N ALA A 118 -13.12 0.63 10.26
CA ALA A 118 -12.77 1.78 9.42
C ALA A 118 -11.57 1.49 8.52
N LEU A 119 -10.55 0.80 9.04
CA LEU A 119 -9.38 0.38 8.28
C LEU A 119 -9.74 -0.61 7.17
N SER A 120 -10.68 -1.54 7.42
CA SER A 120 -11.11 -2.51 6.40
C SER A 120 -11.85 -1.87 5.22
N LEU A 121 -12.59 -0.79 5.49
CA LEU A 121 -13.30 0.01 4.50
C LEU A 121 -12.38 0.96 3.74
N ASN A 122 -11.29 1.43 4.36
CA ASN A 122 -10.39 2.37 3.70
C ASN A 122 -9.61 1.70 2.55
N LYS A 123 -9.66 2.30 1.36
CA LYS A 123 -8.91 1.85 0.18
C LYS A 123 -7.87 2.84 -0.29
N SER A 124 -7.63 3.94 0.44
CA SER A 124 -6.70 4.99 0.03
C SER A 124 -5.31 4.87 0.66
N ILE A 125 -5.23 4.30 1.87
CA ILE A 125 -4.01 4.22 2.69
C ILE A 125 -3.02 3.24 2.06
N ARG A 126 -1.77 3.69 1.95
CA ARG A 126 -0.61 2.95 1.44
C ARG A 126 0.37 2.58 2.55
N ARG A 127 0.48 3.42 3.60
CA ARG A 127 1.33 3.18 4.77
C ARG A 127 0.50 3.31 6.04
N LEU A 128 0.49 2.25 6.83
CA LEU A 128 -0.20 2.20 8.10
C LEU A 128 0.80 1.84 9.21
N HIS A 129 0.94 2.73 10.18
CA HIS A 129 1.70 2.49 11.39
C HIS A 129 0.76 2.61 12.58
N ILE A 130 0.66 1.53 13.35
CA ILE A 130 -0.12 1.46 14.59
C ILE A 130 0.82 1.11 15.74
N GLU A 131 0.81 1.90 16.81
CA GLU A 131 1.62 1.66 18.00
C GLU A 131 0.77 1.74 19.26
N GLY A 132 0.96 0.78 20.15
CA GLY A 132 0.34 0.74 21.48
C GLY A 132 -1.17 0.48 21.48
N ILE A 133 -1.65 -0.19 20.43
CA ILE A 133 -3.03 -0.66 20.28
C ILE A 133 -3.03 -2.18 20.25
N ASN A 134 -3.91 -2.78 21.04
CA ASN A 134 -4.07 -4.23 21.14
C ASN A 134 -5.38 -4.65 20.48
N PHE A 135 -5.30 -5.62 19.58
CA PHE A 135 -6.47 -6.18 18.91
C PHE A 135 -6.89 -7.48 19.59
N ASN A 136 -8.19 -7.62 19.84
CA ASN A 136 -8.74 -8.93 20.22
C ASN A 136 -8.76 -9.88 19.01
N GLU A 137 -9.11 -11.14 19.24
CA GLU A 137 -9.09 -12.19 18.22
C GLU A 137 -9.99 -11.89 16.99
N SER A 138 -11.17 -11.30 17.23
CA SER A 138 -12.10 -10.93 16.14
C SER A 138 -11.59 -9.73 15.34
N GLU A 139 -10.95 -8.78 16.00
CA GLU A 139 -10.33 -7.61 15.38
C GLU A 139 -9.09 -8.01 14.56
N ALA A 140 -8.27 -8.91 15.10
CA ALA A 140 -7.13 -9.49 14.39
C ALA A 140 -7.58 -10.20 13.11
N GLN A 141 -8.68 -10.97 13.17
CA GLN A 141 -9.26 -11.64 12.01
C GLN A 141 -9.65 -10.65 10.90
N VAL A 142 -10.41 -9.59 11.24
CA VAL A 142 -10.80 -8.56 10.27
C VAL A 142 -9.59 -7.85 9.68
N LEU A 143 -8.56 -7.60 10.50
CA LEU A 143 -7.32 -6.99 10.04
C LEU A 143 -6.56 -7.92 9.08
N CYS A 144 -6.49 -9.23 9.35
CA CYS A 144 -5.91 -10.23 8.44
C CYS A 144 -6.62 -10.25 7.09
N GLU A 145 -7.95 -10.30 7.08
CA GLU A 145 -8.75 -10.27 5.84
C GLU A 145 -8.53 -8.97 5.07
N THR A 146 -8.38 -7.86 5.78
CA THR A 146 -8.05 -6.56 5.19
C THR A 146 -6.66 -6.58 4.55
N LEU A 147 -5.65 -7.11 5.24
CA LEU A 147 -4.28 -7.23 4.73
C LEU A 147 -4.17 -8.19 3.55
N GLN A 148 -4.94 -9.28 3.54
CA GLN A 148 -5.00 -10.23 2.42
C GLN A 148 -5.62 -9.60 1.18
N SER A 149 -6.76 -8.93 1.34
CA SER A 149 -7.57 -8.42 0.23
C SER A 149 -7.18 -7.01 -0.25
N THR A 150 -6.38 -6.26 0.52
CA THR A 150 -5.98 -4.91 0.16
C THR A 150 -5.22 -4.88 -1.16
N ARG A 151 -5.51 -3.86 -1.96
CA ARG A 151 -4.83 -3.57 -3.24
C ARG A 151 -4.08 -2.25 -3.22
N THR A 152 -4.04 -1.57 -2.09
CA THR A 152 -3.46 -0.22 -1.97
C THR A 152 -2.48 -0.07 -0.82
N LEU A 153 -2.64 -0.87 0.25
CA LEU A 153 -1.68 -0.90 1.34
C LEU A 153 -0.39 -1.59 0.90
N CYS A 154 0.74 -0.91 1.12
CA CYS A 154 2.08 -1.39 0.81
C CYS A 154 2.91 -1.63 2.07
N TYR A 155 2.67 -0.88 3.14
CA TYR A 155 3.42 -1.00 4.38
C TYR A 155 2.49 -1.03 5.57
N PHE A 156 2.65 -2.06 6.40
CA PHE A 156 1.95 -2.19 7.66
C PHE A 156 2.95 -2.43 8.79
N TYR A 157 2.94 -1.54 9.76
CA TYR A 157 3.78 -1.60 10.94
C TYR A 157 2.91 -1.59 12.18
N HIS A 158 3.04 -2.62 12.99
CA HIS A 158 2.39 -2.73 14.30
C HIS A 158 3.49 -2.87 15.35
N HIS A 159 3.60 -1.92 16.28
CA HIS A 159 4.63 -1.96 17.32
C HIS A 159 4.01 -2.05 18.71
N ARG A 160 4.55 -3.01 19.49
CA ARG A 160 4.27 -3.28 20.91
C ARG A 160 2.80 -3.55 21.26
N ASP A 161 2.46 -4.82 21.12
CA ASP A 161 1.48 -5.54 21.94
C ASP A 161 2.27 -6.64 22.68
N PRO A 162 1.92 -7.08 23.90
CA PRO A 162 2.35 -8.37 24.40
C PRO A 162 2.21 -9.45 23.30
N TRP A 163 3.28 -10.21 23.09
CA TRP A 163 3.56 -11.31 22.14
C TRP A 163 2.37 -12.10 21.52
N LEU A 164 1.22 -12.17 22.19
CA LEU A 164 0.05 -12.97 21.81
C LEU A 164 -0.69 -12.44 20.57
N SER A 165 -0.88 -11.12 20.40
CA SER A 165 -1.70 -10.62 19.29
C SER A 165 -0.99 -10.63 17.94
N THR A 166 0.32 -10.34 17.91
CA THR A 166 1.12 -10.39 16.68
C THR A 166 1.27 -11.82 16.20
N THR A 167 1.44 -12.77 17.13
CA THR A 167 1.46 -14.20 16.80
C THR A 167 0.12 -14.67 16.23
N SER A 168 -1.01 -14.29 16.85
CA SER A 168 -2.36 -14.60 16.34
C SER A 168 -2.59 -13.98 14.94
N LEU A 169 -2.18 -12.72 14.74
CA LEU A 169 -2.25 -12.06 13.43
C LEU A 169 -1.47 -12.83 12.37
N LEU A 170 -0.23 -13.25 12.65
CA LEU A 170 0.59 -14.00 11.71
C LEU A 170 0.00 -15.38 11.40
N GLN A 171 -0.47 -16.12 12.41
CA GLN A 171 -1.13 -17.42 12.24
C GLN A 171 -2.38 -17.36 11.36
N LYS A 172 -3.16 -16.28 11.49
CA LYS A 172 -4.35 -16.06 10.65
C LYS A 172 -4.00 -15.56 9.26
N LEU A 173 -2.90 -14.81 9.14
CA LEU A 173 -2.48 -14.23 7.89
C LEU A 173 -1.86 -15.29 6.98
N SER A 174 -0.96 -16.12 7.50
CA SER A 174 -0.10 -17.07 6.76
C SER A 174 -0.83 -17.95 5.74
N PRO A 175 -2.00 -18.58 6.02
CA PRO A 175 -2.54 -19.59 5.12
C PRO A 175 -2.99 -19.04 3.77
N ASN A 176 -3.35 -17.76 3.71
CA ASN A 176 -3.93 -17.13 2.52
C ASN A 176 -3.16 -15.89 2.03
N PHE A 177 -2.02 -15.57 2.66
CA PHE A 177 -1.28 -14.34 2.35
C PHE A 177 -0.57 -14.40 0.99
N SER A 178 -0.31 -15.60 0.46
CA SER A 178 0.39 -15.82 -0.81
C SER A 178 -0.25 -15.13 -2.02
N SER A 179 -1.55 -14.84 -1.95
CA SER A 179 -2.30 -14.11 -2.99
C SER A 179 -2.03 -12.59 -3.01
N ASN A 180 -1.48 -12.04 -1.93
CA ASN A 180 -1.19 -10.62 -1.83
C ASN A 180 0.12 -10.27 -2.54
N TYR A 181 0.08 -9.27 -3.43
CA TYR A 181 1.27 -8.77 -4.14
C TYR A 181 1.64 -7.31 -3.79
N THR A 182 0.87 -6.66 -2.91
CA THR A 182 1.00 -5.22 -2.67
C THR A 182 1.81 -4.88 -1.43
N ILE A 183 1.79 -5.73 -0.40
CA ILE A 183 2.53 -5.51 0.84
C ILE A 183 4.03 -5.75 0.60
N LEU A 184 4.80 -4.69 0.79
CA LEU A 184 6.26 -4.62 0.64
C LEU A 184 6.99 -4.58 1.98
N GLY A 185 6.25 -4.34 3.07
CA GLY A 185 6.81 -4.36 4.41
C GLY A 185 5.75 -4.64 5.44
N LEU A 186 5.99 -5.69 6.23
CA LEU A 186 5.22 -6.05 7.41
C LEU A 186 6.21 -6.07 8.58
N LYS A 187 6.02 -5.22 9.60
CA LYS A 187 6.82 -5.33 10.85
C LYS A 187 5.90 -5.41 12.05
N GLY A 188 6.17 -6.39 12.90
CA GLY A 188 5.59 -6.60 14.23
C GLY A 188 6.68 -6.63 15.30
N PRO A 189 6.35 -6.51 16.61
CA PRO A 189 7.27 -6.92 17.65
C PRO A 189 7.59 -8.42 17.43
N THR A 190 8.88 -8.70 17.20
CA THR A 190 9.49 -10.03 17.04
C THR A 190 9.01 -10.91 15.88
N LEU A 191 9.35 -10.49 14.64
CA LEU A 191 9.62 -11.43 13.54
C LEU A 191 10.91 -12.26 13.77
N GLN A 192 11.73 -11.90 14.77
CA GLN A 192 12.99 -12.58 15.06
C GLN A 192 12.83 -13.93 15.78
N ASP A 193 11.69 -14.19 16.42
CA ASP A 193 11.33 -15.49 17.00
C ASP A 193 10.44 -16.29 16.03
N ALA A 194 10.74 -16.18 14.73
CA ALA A 194 9.92 -16.65 13.63
C ALA A 194 9.44 -18.10 13.83
N ASN A 195 8.18 -18.25 14.20
CA ASN A 195 7.45 -19.49 13.95
C ASN A 195 7.25 -19.65 12.43
N HIS A 196 6.81 -20.86 12.02
CA HIS A 196 6.58 -21.19 10.62
C HIS A 196 5.70 -20.16 9.88
N ASP A 197 4.70 -19.60 10.56
CA ASP A 197 3.78 -18.59 10.00
C ASP A 197 4.48 -17.26 9.69
N GLY A 198 5.37 -16.80 10.56
CA GLY A 198 6.18 -15.61 10.33
C GLY A 198 7.05 -15.74 9.08
N PHE A 199 7.66 -16.92 8.86
CA PHE A 199 8.46 -17.20 7.67
C PHE A 199 7.61 -17.17 6.39
N ILE A 200 6.41 -17.78 6.39
CA ILE A 200 5.51 -17.75 5.23
C ILE A 200 5.15 -16.30 4.87
N VAL A 201 4.82 -15.49 5.86
CA VAL A 201 4.46 -14.10 5.64
C VAL A 201 5.66 -13.29 5.14
N ASP A 202 6.84 -13.51 5.70
CA ASP A 202 8.08 -12.85 5.30
C ASP A 202 8.51 -13.23 3.88
N ASP A 203 8.38 -14.50 3.47
CA ASP A 203 8.64 -14.97 2.11
C ASP A 203 7.75 -14.25 1.08
N VAL A 204 6.45 -14.09 1.39
CA VAL A 204 5.53 -13.33 0.54
C VAL A 204 5.95 -11.86 0.42
N VAL A 205 6.35 -11.23 1.53
CA VAL A 205 6.86 -9.84 1.52
C VAL A 205 8.12 -9.74 0.67
N HIS A 206 9.08 -10.66 0.82
CA HIS A 206 10.30 -10.70 0.01
C HIS A 206 10.01 -10.90 -1.47
N ARG A 207 9.09 -11.82 -1.82
CA ARG A 207 8.61 -12.02 -3.19
C ARG A 207 8.04 -10.74 -3.78
N ASN A 208 7.25 -9.99 -3.01
CA ASN A 208 6.64 -8.74 -3.45
C ASN A 208 7.69 -7.62 -3.62
N VAL A 209 8.69 -7.54 -2.74
CA VAL A 209 9.84 -6.63 -2.91
C VAL A 209 10.63 -6.97 -4.18
N SER A 210 10.89 -8.26 -4.42
CA SER A 210 11.54 -8.75 -5.65
C SER A 210 10.72 -8.43 -6.91
N LEU A 211 9.38 -8.49 -6.84
CA LEU A 211 8.50 -8.04 -7.91
C LEU A 211 8.74 -6.55 -8.26
N VAL A 212 8.78 -5.68 -7.25
CA VAL A 212 9.03 -4.24 -7.44
C VAL A 212 10.44 -3.98 -7.98
N ALA A 213 11.45 -4.67 -7.47
CA ALA A 213 12.82 -4.55 -7.96
C ALA A 213 12.95 -4.96 -9.43
N ARG A 214 12.29 -6.04 -9.85
CA ARG A 214 12.22 -6.45 -11.26
C ARG A 214 11.56 -5.41 -12.15
N ALA A 215 10.46 -4.82 -11.68
CA ALA A 215 9.81 -3.72 -12.39
C ALA A 215 10.73 -2.48 -12.50
N ALA A 216 11.53 -2.18 -11.47
CA ALA A 216 12.51 -1.10 -11.53
C ALA A 216 13.60 -1.37 -12.57
N HIS A 217 14.16 -2.58 -12.62
CA HIS A 217 15.12 -2.97 -13.66
C HIS A 217 14.55 -2.85 -15.07
N PHE A 218 13.27 -3.20 -15.25
CA PHE A 218 12.58 -3.02 -16.51
C PHE A 218 12.55 -1.55 -16.95
N VAL A 219 12.18 -0.64 -16.04
CA VAL A 219 12.09 0.80 -16.28
C VAL A 219 13.46 1.44 -16.54
N THR A 220 14.53 0.91 -15.94
CA THR A 220 15.89 1.38 -16.17
C THR A 220 16.50 0.89 -17.49
N GLY A 221 15.83 -0.01 -18.21
CA GLY A 221 16.20 -0.40 -19.58
C GLY A 221 16.48 -1.88 -19.79
N THR A 222 16.49 -2.71 -18.75
CA THR A 222 16.69 -4.16 -18.91
C THR A 222 15.41 -4.83 -19.38
N ARG A 223 15.41 -5.41 -20.58
CA ARG A 223 14.20 -5.93 -21.22
C ARG A 223 14.21 -7.46 -21.29
N HIS A 224 13.54 -8.08 -20.33
CA HIS A 224 13.27 -9.52 -20.29
C HIS A 224 11.82 -9.80 -19.90
N ARG A 225 11.29 -10.96 -20.31
CA ARG A 225 9.91 -11.39 -20.05
C ARG A 225 9.49 -11.24 -18.58
N TYR A 226 10.28 -11.77 -17.65
CA TYR A 226 9.95 -11.72 -16.22
C TYR A 226 9.94 -10.29 -15.65
N LEU A 227 10.78 -9.39 -16.19
CA LEU A 227 10.82 -7.99 -15.79
C LEU A 227 9.63 -7.21 -16.38
N ALA A 228 9.26 -7.51 -17.62
CA ALA A 228 8.09 -6.95 -18.30
C ALA A 228 6.78 -7.37 -17.60
N ALA A 229 6.65 -8.66 -17.24
CA ALA A 229 5.51 -9.15 -16.47
C ALA A 229 5.39 -8.44 -15.10
N ALA A 230 6.53 -8.22 -14.42
CA ALA A 230 6.55 -7.47 -13.16
C ALA A 230 6.08 -6.01 -13.36
N ALA A 231 6.61 -5.33 -14.38
CA ALA A 231 6.20 -3.96 -14.71
C ALA A 231 4.71 -3.87 -15.09
N GLU A 232 4.20 -4.84 -15.85
CA GLU A 232 2.79 -4.92 -16.22
C GLU A 232 1.87 -5.09 -15.00
N LEU A 233 2.30 -5.83 -13.99
CA LEU A 233 1.55 -6.06 -12.75
C LEU A 233 1.53 -4.82 -11.84
N VAL A 234 2.68 -4.14 -11.65
CA VAL A 234 2.76 -3.02 -10.70
C VAL A 234 2.15 -1.72 -11.22
N LYS A 235 2.02 -1.55 -12.55
CA LYS A 235 1.63 -0.28 -13.20
C LYS A 235 0.31 0.34 -12.70
N PHE A 236 -0.61 -0.49 -12.23
CA PHE A 236 -1.93 -0.06 -11.77
C PHE A 236 -1.98 0.30 -10.30
N ASN A 237 -0.91 0.02 -9.54
CA ASN A 237 -0.84 0.34 -8.13
C ASN A 237 0.11 1.52 -7.90
N PRO A 238 -0.41 2.70 -7.56
CA PRO A 238 0.42 3.88 -7.32
C PRO A 238 1.47 3.73 -6.21
N GLY A 239 1.20 2.94 -5.17
CA GLY A 239 2.17 2.69 -4.08
C GLY A 239 3.33 1.81 -4.51
N LEU A 240 3.06 0.84 -5.39
CA LEU A 240 4.12 0.03 -6.01
C LEU A 240 4.93 0.85 -7.00
N VAL A 241 4.29 1.72 -7.80
CA VAL A 241 4.98 2.65 -8.71
C VAL A 241 5.92 3.60 -7.95
N GLU A 242 5.47 4.18 -6.83
CA GLU A 242 6.32 5.01 -5.96
C GLU A 242 7.54 4.21 -5.45
N SER A 243 7.38 2.91 -5.20
CA SER A 243 8.47 2.04 -4.77
C SER A 243 9.44 1.72 -5.91
N VAL A 244 8.93 1.51 -7.13
CA VAL A 244 9.74 1.39 -8.36
C VAL A 244 10.56 2.65 -8.59
N GLN A 245 9.96 3.83 -8.39
CA GLN A 245 10.63 5.12 -8.52
C GLN A 245 11.82 5.22 -7.57
N LYS A 246 11.62 4.89 -6.30
CA LYS A 246 12.70 4.91 -5.29
C LYS A 246 13.86 3.99 -5.65
N LEU A 247 13.57 2.80 -6.17
CA LEU A 247 14.62 1.83 -6.56
C LEU A 247 15.32 2.21 -7.85
N SER A 248 14.61 2.81 -8.81
CA SER A 248 15.19 3.21 -10.10
C SER A 248 15.95 4.55 -10.04
N SER A 249 15.78 5.33 -8.96
CA SER A 249 16.35 6.68 -8.82
C SER A 249 15.92 7.66 -9.94
N ILE A 250 14.73 7.45 -10.50
CA ILE A 250 14.12 8.30 -11.53
C ILE A 250 12.98 9.13 -10.88
N ASN A 251 12.59 10.27 -11.46
CA ASN A 251 11.47 11.07 -10.94
C ASN A 251 10.09 10.41 -11.24
N GLU A 252 9.03 10.76 -10.50
CA GLU A 252 7.72 10.08 -10.57
C GLU A 252 7.06 10.18 -11.96
N ASP A 253 7.03 11.39 -12.53
CA ASP A 253 6.45 11.64 -13.85
C ASP A 253 7.20 10.89 -14.96
N GLU A 254 8.52 10.79 -14.85
CA GLU A 254 9.38 10.05 -15.77
C GLU A 254 9.27 8.55 -15.56
N VAL A 255 9.08 8.04 -14.35
CA VAL A 255 8.82 6.62 -14.10
C VAL A 255 7.49 6.21 -14.71
N LEU A 256 6.42 6.97 -14.47
CA LEU A 256 5.12 6.69 -15.09
C LEU A 256 5.21 6.81 -16.61
N SER A 257 5.90 7.83 -17.13
CA SER A 257 6.13 7.99 -18.56
C SER A 257 6.95 6.83 -19.14
N ARG A 258 7.99 6.35 -18.46
CA ARG A 258 8.82 5.22 -18.89
C ARG A 258 8.13 3.88 -18.77
N ILE A 259 7.35 3.65 -17.70
CA ILE A 259 6.48 2.48 -17.58
C ILE A 259 5.47 2.54 -18.72
N LYS A 260 4.77 3.67 -18.90
CA LYS A 260 3.76 3.81 -19.95
C LYS A 260 4.37 3.72 -21.34
N SER A 261 5.54 4.28 -21.61
CA SER A 261 6.20 4.22 -22.91
C SER A 261 6.74 2.81 -23.18
N SER A 262 7.32 2.16 -22.18
CA SER A 262 7.82 0.79 -22.30
C SER A 262 6.69 -0.23 -22.40
N LEU A 263 5.55 0.00 -21.75
CA LEU A 263 4.36 -0.81 -21.93
C LEU A 263 3.59 -0.45 -23.21
N LYS A 264 3.67 0.80 -23.69
CA LYS A 264 3.14 1.20 -24.99
C LYS A 264 3.98 0.61 -26.11
N SER A 265 5.29 0.43 -25.95
CA SER A 265 6.03 -0.44 -26.86
C SER A 265 5.50 -1.88 -26.87
N PHE A 266 4.61 -2.29 -25.96
CA PHE A 266 3.94 -3.59 -26.02
C PHE A 266 2.54 -3.55 -26.66
N SER A 267 2.06 -2.37 -27.09
CA SER A 267 0.80 -2.30 -27.84
C SER A 267 0.95 -2.77 -29.27
N GLU A 268 2.18 -2.81 -29.79
CA GLU A 268 2.49 -3.46 -31.05
C GLU A 268 2.64 -4.98 -30.86
N LEU A 269 2.04 -5.74 -31.77
CA LEU A 269 1.98 -7.21 -31.70
C LEU A 269 3.38 -7.83 -31.68
N ASP A 270 4.27 -7.36 -32.56
CA ASP A 270 5.62 -7.93 -32.72
C ASP A 270 6.47 -7.74 -31.46
N ASP A 271 6.50 -6.53 -30.93
CA ASP A 271 7.25 -6.20 -29.72
C ASP A 271 6.74 -7.01 -28.52
N PHE A 272 5.41 -7.15 -28.37
CA PHE A 272 4.84 -8.00 -27.34
C PHE A 272 5.26 -9.46 -27.49
N MET A 273 5.11 -10.04 -28.68
CA MET A 273 5.45 -11.44 -28.92
C MET A 273 6.94 -11.72 -28.70
N CYS A 274 7.81 -10.77 -29.09
CA CYS A 274 9.24 -10.83 -28.79
C CYS A 274 9.54 -10.84 -27.30
N LEU A 275 8.95 -9.91 -26.56
CA LEU A 275 9.19 -9.76 -25.13
C LEU A 275 8.57 -10.85 -24.28
N ALA A 276 7.42 -11.36 -24.71
CA ALA A 276 6.79 -12.53 -24.12
C ALA A 276 7.55 -13.83 -24.46
N GLY A 277 8.58 -13.75 -25.31
CA GLY A 277 9.41 -14.89 -25.70
C GLY A 277 8.74 -15.86 -26.66
N VAL A 278 7.63 -15.47 -27.28
CA VAL A 278 6.89 -16.29 -28.26
C VAL A 278 7.64 -16.34 -29.59
N VAL A 279 8.24 -15.23 -30.01
CA VAL A 279 9.04 -15.13 -31.24
C VAL A 279 10.36 -14.42 -30.96
N LYS A 280 11.38 -14.65 -31.79
CA LYS A 280 12.68 -13.99 -31.61
C LYS A 280 12.74 -12.56 -32.17
N TYR A 281 12.06 -12.31 -33.29
CA TYR A 281 12.20 -11.04 -34.04
C TYR A 281 10.87 -10.37 -34.40
N GLY A 282 9.82 -11.14 -34.65
CA GLY A 282 8.52 -10.61 -35.03
C GLY A 282 7.63 -11.70 -35.63
N VAL A 283 6.39 -11.35 -35.90
CA VAL A 283 5.40 -12.25 -36.51
C VAL A 283 5.37 -12.00 -38.02
N SER A 284 5.65 -13.04 -38.81
CA SER A 284 5.55 -12.99 -40.27
C SER A 284 4.50 -13.97 -40.79
N CYS A 285 3.65 -13.52 -41.70
CA CYS A 285 2.76 -14.40 -42.44
C CYS A 285 3.54 -15.14 -43.53
N HIS A 286 3.52 -16.47 -43.47
CA HIS A 286 4.02 -17.31 -44.55
C HIS A 286 2.86 -17.78 -45.41
N ARG A 287 3.01 -17.63 -46.72
CA ARG A 287 2.03 -18.14 -47.68
C ARG A 287 2.10 -19.66 -47.71
N ARG A 288 0.97 -20.34 -47.51
CA ARG A 288 0.82 -21.79 -47.69
C ARG A 288 -0.26 -22.06 -48.73
N ASP A 289 -0.11 -23.18 -49.43
CA ASP A 289 -0.99 -23.59 -50.53
C ASP A 289 -2.08 -24.60 -50.09
N ASP A 290 -2.22 -24.88 -48.79
CA ASP A 290 -3.07 -25.95 -48.25
C ASP A 290 -4.52 -25.54 -47.91
N ALA A 291 -4.93 -24.30 -48.23
CA ALA A 291 -6.30 -23.77 -48.14
C ALA A 291 -7.02 -23.93 -46.77
N GLN A 292 -6.32 -24.34 -45.72
CA GLN A 292 -6.88 -24.42 -44.37
C GLN A 292 -6.89 -23.04 -43.71
N LYS A 293 -7.89 -22.80 -42.84
CA LYS A 293 -7.91 -21.60 -42.01
C LYS A 293 -6.97 -21.74 -40.82
N HIS A 294 -6.03 -20.83 -40.66
CA HIS A 294 -5.03 -20.83 -39.60
C HIS A 294 -4.99 -19.49 -38.85
N LEU A 295 -4.19 -19.45 -37.77
CA LEU A 295 -3.92 -18.24 -36.98
C LEU A 295 -3.41 -17.05 -37.83
N VAL A 296 -2.85 -17.32 -39.02
CA VAL A 296 -2.43 -16.33 -40.04
C VAL A 296 -3.58 -15.61 -40.74
N ASP A 297 -4.81 -16.13 -40.67
CA ASP A 297 -6.01 -15.46 -41.20
C ASP A 297 -6.61 -14.44 -40.21
N ILE A 298 -6.09 -14.41 -38.98
CA ILE A 298 -6.39 -13.37 -38.02
C ILE A 298 -5.61 -12.13 -38.47
N GLY A 299 -6.32 -11.17 -39.07
CA GLY A 299 -5.74 -9.88 -39.44
C GLY A 299 -5.12 -9.17 -38.25
N ARG A 300 -4.16 -8.28 -38.51
CA ARG A 300 -3.44 -7.51 -37.47
C ARG A 300 -4.40 -6.83 -36.49
N ASP A 301 -5.52 -6.30 -36.97
CA ASP A 301 -6.52 -5.62 -36.13
C ASP A 301 -7.18 -6.58 -35.13
N CYS A 302 -7.50 -7.80 -35.56
CA CYS A 302 -8.04 -8.84 -34.69
C CYS A 302 -7.01 -9.27 -33.63
N TRP A 303 -5.73 -9.35 -34.01
CA TRP A 303 -4.65 -9.61 -33.06
C TRP A 303 -4.48 -8.51 -32.01
N LEU A 304 -4.59 -7.24 -32.41
CA LEU A 304 -4.55 -6.11 -31.47
C LEU A 304 -5.73 -6.16 -30.49
N ILE A 305 -6.90 -6.62 -30.91
CA ILE A 305 -8.05 -6.85 -30.02
C ILE A 305 -7.75 -8.00 -29.05
N ILE A 306 -7.29 -9.15 -29.55
CA ILE A 306 -6.95 -10.31 -28.72
C ILE A 306 -5.87 -9.94 -27.68
N ARG A 307 -4.86 -9.16 -28.10
CA ARG A 307 -3.78 -8.70 -27.22
C ARG A 307 -4.29 -7.95 -25.99
N GLN A 308 -5.42 -7.24 -26.06
CA GLN A 308 -5.98 -6.52 -24.91
C GLN A 308 -6.37 -7.47 -23.76
N PHE A 309 -6.58 -8.74 -24.05
CA PHE A 309 -6.95 -9.78 -23.07
C PHE A 309 -5.76 -10.59 -22.56
N LEU A 310 -4.61 -10.52 -23.23
CA LEU A 310 -3.40 -11.26 -22.84
C LEU A 310 -2.53 -10.44 -21.89
N ARG A 311 -1.74 -11.12 -21.07
CA ARG A 311 -0.65 -10.53 -20.26
C ARG A 311 0.64 -11.26 -20.58
N VAL A 312 1.77 -10.59 -20.34
CA VAL A 312 3.10 -11.22 -20.52
C VAL A 312 3.24 -12.46 -19.65
N GLY A 313 2.61 -12.43 -18.46
CA GLY A 313 2.58 -13.56 -17.53
C GLY A 313 1.65 -14.72 -17.93
N ASP A 314 0.78 -14.55 -18.93
CA ASP A 314 -0.15 -15.61 -19.37
C ASP A 314 0.52 -16.60 -20.33
N ILE A 315 1.64 -16.20 -20.95
CA ILE A 315 2.45 -17.11 -21.76
C ILE A 315 3.11 -18.10 -20.82
N LEU A 316 3.05 -19.40 -21.15
CA LEU A 316 3.70 -20.46 -20.40
C LEU A 316 5.09 -20.71 -20.99
N ASP A 317 6.05 -21.09 -20.14
CA ASP A 317 7.32 -21.60 -20.62
C ASP A 317 7.11 -22.98 -21.26
N GLU A 318 7.96 -23.35 -22.24
CA GLU A 318 7.94 -24.71 -22.76
C GLU A 318 8.22 -25.70 -21.62
N PRO A 319 7.48 -26.82 -21.55
CA PRO A 319 7.56 -27.78 -20.45
C PRO A 319 8.91 -28.46 -20.28
#